data_AF-A0A534BYK1-F1
#
_entry.id   AF-A0A534BYK1-F1
#
_cell.length_a   1.000
_cell.length_b   1.000
_cell.length_c   1.000
_cell.angle_alpha   90.00
_cell.angle_beta   90.00
_cell.angle_gamma   90.00
#
_symmetry.space_group_name_H-M   'P 1'
#
loop_
_entity.id
_entity.type
_entity.pdbx_description
1 polymer ?
#
loop_
_entity_poly.entity_id
_entity_poly.type
_entity_poly.pdbx_seq_one_letter_code
_entity_poly.pdbx_strand_id
1 'polypeptide(L)' 'LIEPLRSLRMLHHAAWVAHRWSDPAFPRAFPWVAEPRYWEGYLNDLLEQIPAIDEPPLLQL' A
#
# COMPACT_ATOMS: atom_id res chain seq x y z
N LEU A 1 -8.84 -6.17 -8.30
CA LEU A 1 -7.84 -7.18 -7.86
C LEU A 1 -8.44 -7.88 -6.65
N ILE A 2 -8.22 -9.18 -6.49
CA ILE A 2 -8.53 -9.85 -5.21
C ILE A 2 -7.67 -9.24 -4.09
N GLU A 3 -8.13 -9.30 -2.85
CA GLU A 3 -7.48 -8.64 -1.69
C GLU A 3 -5.98 -8.98 -1.57
N PRO A 4 -5.52 -10.24 -1.73
CA PRO A 4 -4.09 -10.53 -1.70
C PRO A 4 -3.26 -9.77 -2.75
N LEU A 5 -3.78 -9.65 -3.98
CA LEU A 5 -3.10 -8.94 -5.05
C LEU A 5 -3.16 -7.41 -4.85
N ARG A 6 -4.19 -6.91 -4.18
CA ARG A 6 -4.28 -5.49 -3.80
C ARG A 6 -3.21 -5.14 -2.77
N SER A 7 -3.09 -5.94 -1.70
CA SER A 7 -2.06 -5.78 -0.67
C SER A 7 -0.64 -5.87 -1.24
N LEU A 8 -0.38 -6.84 -2.12
CA LEU A 8 0.91 -6.94 -2.81
C LEU A 8 1.21 -5.69 -3.65
N ARG A 9 0.22 -5.14 -4.36
CA ARG A 9 0.39 -3.91 -5.14
C ARG A 9 0.70 -2.71 -4.25
N MET A 10 0.05 -2.59 -3.09
CA MET A 10 0.33 -1.53 -2.12
C MET A 10 1.79 -1.60 -1.66
N LEU A 11 2.23 -2.78 -1.19
CA LEU A 11 3.61 -3.02 -0.73
C LEU A 11 4.64 -2.73 -1.82
N HIS A 12 4.41 -3.24 -3.03
CA HIS A 12 5.32 -3.02 -4.15
C HIS A 12 5.39 -1.55 -4.56
N HIS A 13 4.27 -0.83 -4.55
CA HIS A 13 4.25 0.59 -4.89
C HIS A 13 5.04 1.42 -3.86
N ALA A 14 4.77 1.22 -2.57
CA ALA A 14 5.50 1.93 -1.50
C ALA A 14 7.00 1.62 -1.54
N ALA A 15 7.37 0.34 -1.72
CA ALA A 15 8.76 -0.07 -1.88
C ALA A 15 9.40 0.56 -3.12
N TRP A 16 8.72 0.56 -4.26
CA TRP A 16 9.25 1.13 -5.51
C TRP A 16 9.56 2.63 -5.36
N VAL A 17 8.68 3.39 -4.70
CA VAL A 17 8.95 4.81 -4.40
C VAL A 17 10.14 4.96 -3.47
N ALA A 18 10.18 4.20 -2.37
CA ALA A 18 11.25 4.29 -1.36
C ALA A 18 12.63 3.94 -1.93
N HIS A 19 12.74 2.88 -2.75
CA HIS A 19 14.01 2.47 -3.37
C HIS A 19 14.57 3.53 -4.33
N ARG A 20 13.71 4.39 -4.88
CA ARG A 20 14.08 5.43 -5.85
C ARG A 20 14.11 6.83 -5.23
N TRP A 21 14.06 6.94 -3.90
CA TRP A 21 13.94 8.24 -3.25
C TRP A 21 15.11 9.21 -3.53
N SER A 22 16.29 8.67 -3.85
CA SER A 22 17.47 9.46 -4.24
C SER A 22 17.36 10.09 -5.63
N ASP A 23 16.47 9.60 -6.51
CA ASP A 23 16.17 10.22 -7.79
C ASP A 23 15.35 11.51 -7.54
N PRO A 24 15.84 12.70 -7.95
CA PRO A 24 15.16 13.97 -7.68
C PRO A 24 13.72 14.04 -8.19
N ALA A 25 13.33 13.21 -9.15
CA ALA A 25 11.95 13.15 -9.64
C ALA A 25 10.98 12.63 -8.57
N PHE A 26 11.42 11.75 -7.66
CA PHE A 26 10.56 11.06 -6.71
C PHE A 26 10.07 11.94 -5.57
N PRO A 27 10.93 12.71 -4.87
CA PRO A 27 10.45 13.68 -3.88
C PRO A 27 9.50 14.74 -4.45
N ARG A 28 9.65 15.10 -5.74
CA ARG A 28 8.75 16.04 -6.41
C ARG A 28 7.40 15.42 -6.77
N ALA A 29 7.39 14.18 -7.24
CA ALA A 29 6.18 13.49 -7.66
C ALA A 29 5.40 12.86 -6.49
N PHE A 30 6.10 12.49 -5.41
CA PHE A 30 5.56 11.80 -4.25
C PHE A 30 5.96 12.48 -2.92
N PRO A 31 5.76 13.80 -2.75
CA PRO A 31 6.24 14.54 -1.58
C PRO A 31 5.66 14.00 -0.26
N TRP A 32 4.41 13.54 -0.27
CA TRP A 32 3.72 12.98 0.91
C TRP A 32 4.39 11.73 1.47
N VAL A 33 5.22 11.02 0.71
CA VAL A 33 5.93 9.82 1.22
C VAL A 33 6.96 10.18 2.30
N ALA A 34 7.39 11.44 2.35
CA ALA A 34 8.22 11.96 3.44
C ALA A 34 7.42 12.41 4.68
N GLU A 35 6.08 12.39 4.63
CA GLU A 35 5.23 12.81 5.74
C GLU A 35 4.86 11.61 6.62
N PRO A 36 5.00 11.70 7.97
CA PRO A 36 4.60 10.61 8.87
C PRO A 36 3.13 10.18 8.71
N ARG A 37 2.24 11.15 8.48
CA ARG A 37 0.80 10.92 8.30
C ARG A 37 0.48 9.99 7.12
N TYR A 38 1.28 10.01 6.06
CA TYR A 38 1.11 9.09 4.94
C TYR A 38 1.30 7.64 5.39
N TRP A 39 2.33 7.38 6.20
CA TRP A 39 2.64 6.05 6.70
C TRP A 39 1.63 5.54 7.74
N GLU A 40 1.06 6.43 8.54
CA GLU A 40 -0.06 6.11 9.43
C GLU A 40 -1.28 5.63 8.62
N GLY A 41 -1.66 6.38 7.58
CA GLY A 41 -2.75 5.97 6.67
C GLY A 41 -2.45 4.67 5.94
N TYR A 42 -1.25 4.55 5.39
CA TYR A 42 -0.81 3.34 4.69
C TYR A 42 -0.82 2.09 5.58
N LEU A 43 -0.43 2.23 6.85
CA LEU A 43 -0.52 1.15 7.83
C LEU A 43 -1.96 0.77 8.12
N ASN A 44 -2.85 1.76 8.30
CA ASN A 44 -4.27 1.50 8.51
C ASN A 44 -4.88 0.76 7.31
N ASP A 45 -4.58 1.18 6.09
CA ASP A 45 -5.04 0.49 4.88
C ASP A 45 -4.56 -0.97 4.82
N LEU A 46 -3.31 -1.24 5.21
CA LEU A 46 -2.79 -2.61 5.29
C LEU A 46 -3.48 -3.45 6.38
N LEU A 47 -3.80 -2.84 7.53
CA LEU A 47 -4.54 -3.50 8.60
C LEU A 47 -5.95 -3.86 8.17
N GLU A 48 -6.62 -3.01 7.39
CA GLU A 48 -7.94 -3.31 6.80
C GLU A 48 -7.89 -4.43 5.76
N GLN A 49 -6.77 -4.59 5.06
CA GLN A 49 -6.59 -5.70 4.12
C GLN A 49 -6.46 -7.07 4.79
N ILE A 50 -5.99 -7.15 6.04
CA ILE A 50 -5.85 -8.43 6.76
C ILE A 50 -7.19 -9.17 6.85
N PRO A 51 -8.25 -8.62 7.49
CA PRO A 51 -9.53 -9.31 7.57
C PRO A 51 -10.18 -9.49 6.19
N ALA A 52 -9.95 -8.58 5.23
CA ALA A 52 -10.50 -8.70 3.88
C ALA A 52 -9.90 -9.89 3.09
N ILE A 53 -8.64 -10.25 3.37
CA ILE A 53 -7.99 -11.44 2.82
C ILE A 53 -8.54 -12.71 3.47
N ASP A 54 -8.79 -12.67 4.78
CA ASP A 54 -9.29 -13.82 5.54
C ASP A 54 -10.80 -14.06 5.34
N GLU A 55 -11.54 -13.06 4.83
CA GLU A 55 -12.97 -13.18 4.60
C GLU A 55 -13.26 -14.20 3.49
N PRO A 56 -14.12 -15.22 3.74
CA PRO A 56 -14.50 -16.16 2.72
C PRO A 56 -15.22 -15.44 1.57
N PRO A 57 -15.10 -15.94 0.32
CA PRO A 57 -15.79 -15.33 -0.82
C PRO A 57 -17.29 -15.24 -0.55
N LEU A 58 -17.89 -14.09 -0.88
CA LEU A 58 -19.32 -13.79 -0.66
C LEU A 58 -20.27 -14.84 -1.28
N LEU A 59 -19.81 -15.58 -2.29
CA LEU A 59 -20.50 -16.73 -2.83
C LEU A 59 -19.99 -18.00 -2.17
N GLN A 60 -20.67 -18.43 -1.11
CA GLN A 60 -20.57 -19.79 -0.59
C GLN A 60 -21.55 -20.65 -1.40
N LEU A 61 -21.02 -21.43 -2.37
CA LEU A 61 -21.78 -22.41 -3.15
C LEU A 61 -22.04 -23.67 -2.35
#